data_AF-A0A8X6R844-F1
#
_entry.id   AF-A0A8X6R844-F1
#
_cell.length_a   1.000
_cell.length_b   1.000
_cell.length_c   1.000
_cell.angle_alpha   90.00
_cell.angle_beta   90.00
_cell.angle_gamma   90.00
#
_symmetry.space_group_name_H-M   'P 1'
#
loop_
_entity.id
_entity.type
_entity.pdbx_description
1 polymer ?
#
loop_
_entity_poly.entity_id
_entity_poly.type
_entity_poly.pdbx_seq_one_letter_code
_entity_poly.pdbx_strand_id
1 'polypeptide(L)'
;MVERFNRTILNSLSLLVCSNQQDWDRKLPFLLLAYRSAVHETTGYSPSQMLFGRDLRLPTDLLFSQPPDAPLAPEEYIEKLQARMEEMHHLARERIGMASEKMKTRYDARATGHDFHEGDKV
;
A
#
# COMPACT_ATOMS: atom_id res chain seq x y z
N MET A 1 -8.89 9.12 -1.24
CA MET A 1 -7.99 7.93 -1.09
C MET A 1 -7.96 7.45 0.37
N VAL A 2 -7.84 8.35 1.35
CA VAL A 2 -7.86 8.03 2.79
C VAL A 2 -9.10 7.22 3.20
N GLU A 3 -10.30 7.58 2.75
CA GLU A 3 -11.52 6.84 3.10
C GLU A 3 -11.52 5.40 2.59
N ARG A 4 -11.01 5.17 1.37
CA ARG A 4 -10.89 3.82 0.79
C ARG A 4 -9.90 2.97 1.57
N PHE A 5 -8.79 3.58 2.00
CA PHE A 5 -7.80 2.94 2.85
C PHE A 5 -8.36 2.60 4.24
N ASN A 6 -9.05 3.54 4.88
CA ASN A 6 -9.70 3.31 6.17
C ASN A 6 -10.72 2.18 6.08
N ARG A 7 -11.51 2.14 5.01
CA ARG A 7 -12.44 1.03 4.74
C ARG A 7 -11.72 -0.31 4.60
N THR A 8 -10.59 -0.37 3.91
CA THR A 8 -9.80 -1.60 3.80
C THR A 8 -9.30 -2.06 5.18
N ILE A 9 -8.75 -1.16 6.01
CA ILE A 9 -8.32 -1.51 7.36
C ILE A 9 -9.50 -2.04 8.18
N LEU A 10 -10.63 -1.32 8.18
CA LEU A 10 -11.80 -1.71 8.96
C LEU A 10 -12.35 -3.07 8.52
N ASN A 11 -12.40 -3.33 7.22
CA ASN A 11 -12.83 -4.62 6.68
C ASN A 11 -11.87 -5.75 7.05
N SER A 12 -10.55 -5.52 6.99
CA SER A 12 -9.59 -6.55 7.39
C SER A 12 -9.58 -6.78 8.90
N LEU A 13 -9.79 -5.72 9.68
CA LEU A 13 -9.86 -5.81 11.14
C LEU A 13 -11.12 -6.56 11.58
N SER A 14 -12.27 -6.32 10.95
CA SER A 14 -13.50 -7.04 11.26
C SER A 14 -13.41 -8.55 11.00
N LEU A 15 -12.52 -9.00 10.11
CA LEU A 15 -12.24 -10.41 9.86
C LEU A 15 -11.32 -11.06 10.92
N LEU A 16 -10.47 -10.26 11.59
CA LEU A 16 -9.44 -10.76 12.52
C LEU A 16 -9.87 -10.70 13.99
N VAL A 17 -10.82 -9.82 14.29
CA VAL A 17 -11.30 -9.54 15.65
C VAL A 17 -12.34 -10.58 16.06
N CYS A 18 -12.38 -10.91 17.35
CA CYS A 18 -13.37 -11.82 17.91
C CYS A 18 -14.81 -11.29 17.72
N SER A 19 -15.80 -12.19 17.78
CA SER A 19 -17.22 -11.83 17.55
C SER A 19 -17.74 -10.74 18.49
N ASN A 20 -17.14 -10.57 19.67
CA ASN A 20 -17.49 -9.52 20.65
C ASN A 20 -16.74 -8.19 20.45
N GLN A 21 -15.85 -8.11 19.47
CA GLN A 21 -15.06 -6.94 19.10
C GLN A 21 -14.14 -6.34 20.17
N GLN A 22 -13.81 -7.08 21.22
CA GLN A 22 -13.05 -6.54 22.35
C GLN A 22 -11.52 -6.63 22.22
N ASP A 23 -11.00 -7.29 21.18
CA ASP A 23 -9.56 -7.54 21.01
C ASP A 23 -8.94 -6.78 19.82
N TRP A 24 -9.66 -5.80 19.26
CA TRP A 24 -9.23 -5.04 18.08
C TRP A 24 -7.89 -4.32 18.26
N ASP A 25 -7.65 -3.79 19.46
CA ASP A 25 -6.42 -3.11 19.85
C ASP A 25 -5.22 -4.06 19.82
N ARG A 26 -5.44 -5.33 20.17
CA ARG A 26 -4.41 -6.37 20.15
C ARG A 26 -4.17 -6.87 18.72
N LYS A 27 -5.18 -6.88 17.85
CA LYS A 27 -5.05 -7.32 16.45
C LYS A 27 -4.47 -6.25 15.53
N LEU A 28 -4.73 -4.97 15.82
CA LEU A 28 -4.34 -3.85 14.98
C LEU A 28 -2.83 -3.81 14.66
N PRO A 29 -1.89 -4.01 15.60
CA PRO A 29 -0.47 -4.05 15.28
C PRO A 29 -0.09 -5.12 14.24
N PHE A 30 -0.68 -6.31 14.33
CA PHE A 30 -0.43 -7.40 13.38
C PHE A 30 -0.99 -7.09 11.99
N LEU A 31 -2.20 -6.54 11.94
CA LEU A 31 -2.80 -6.09 10.68
C LEU A 31 -1.96 -4.99 10.02
N LEU A 32 -1.51 -4.01 10.80
CA LEU A 32 -0.68 -2.92 10.29
C LEU A 32 0.69 -3.43 9.84
N LEU A 33 1.28 -4.41 10.52
CA LEU A 33 2.51 -5.05 10.08
C LEU A 33 2.31 -5.73 8.72
N ALA A 34 1.28 -6.56 8.60
CA ALA A 34 0.94 -7.25 7.34
C ALA A 34 0.69 -6.26 6.20
N TYR A 35 -0.05 -5.17 6.46
CA TYR A 35 -0.29 -4.13 5.46
C TYR A 35 1.00 -3.42 5.04
N ARG A 36 1.90 -3.09 5.98
CA ARG A 36 3.15 -2.38 5.68
C ARG A 36 4.17 -3.23 4.95
N SER A 37 4.15 -4.55 5.14
CA SER A 37 5.05 -5.48 4.45
C SER A 37 4.50 -6.04 3.15
N ALA A 38 3.18 -6.05 2.94
CA ALA A 38 2.58 -6.54 1.72
C ALA A 38 2.75 -5.56 0.55
N VAL A 39 3.04 -6.09 -0.63
CA VAL A 39 3.11 -5.32 -1.87
C VAL A 39 1.73 -4.79 -2.22
N HIS A 40 1.62 -3.47 -2.43
CA HIS A 40 0.37 -2.84 -2.80
C HIS A 40 0.20 -2.86 -4.33
N GLU A 41 -0.91 -3.40 -4.83
CA GLU A 41 -1.15 -3.65 -6.26
C GLU A 41 -0.94 -2.41 -7.14
N THR A 42 -1.42 -1.25 -6.68
CA THR A 42 -1.33 0.01 -7.45
C THR A 42 0.09 0.54 -7.59
N THR A 43 0.92 0.39 -6.56
CA THR A 43 2.28 0.93 -6.55
C THR A 43 3.31 -0.10 -6.98
N GLY A 44 3.02 -1.39 -6.84
CA GLY A 44 3.98 -2.47 -7.07
C GLY A 44 4.99 -2.67 -5.94
N TYR A 45 4.91 -1.89 -4.87
CA TYR A 45 5.84 -1.91 -3.74
C TYR A 45 5.08 -1.94 -2.42
N SER A 46 5.71 -2.44 -1.36
CA SER A 46 5.13 -2.37 -0.03
C SER A 46 5.23 -0.94 0.55
N PRO A 47 4.31 -0.53 1.43
CA PRO A 47 4.40 0.78 2.08
C PRO A 47 5.72 0.99 2.83
N SER A 48 6.27 -0.07 3.44
CA SER A 48 7.56 0.00 4.12
C SER A 48 8.74 0.18 3.17
N GLN A 49 8.74 -0.49 2.02
CA GLN A 49 9.75 -0.26 0.98
C GLN A 49 9.71 1.19 0.50
N MET A 50 8.53 1.74 0.24
CA MET A 50 8.42 3.13 -0.23
C MET A 50 8.88 4.14 0.82
N LEU A 51 8.71 3.84 2.12
CA LEU A 51 9.07 4.74 3.22
C LEU A 51 10.55 4.63 3.63
N PHE A 52 11.07 3.41 3.74
CA PHE A 52 12.40 3.13 4.29
C PHE A 52 13.41 2.70 3.22
N GLY A 53 12.97 2.49 1.99
CA GLY A 53 13.79 1.96 0.91
C GLY A 53 14.14 0.48 1.08
N ARG A 54 13.55 -0.23 2.04
CA ARG A 54 13.85 -1.65 2.35
C ARG A 54 12.63 -2.37 2.92
N ASP A 55 12.67 -3.69 2.88
CA ASP A 55 11.66 -4.53 3.51
C ASP A 55 11.78 -4.52 5.04
N LEU A 56 10.63 -4.66 5.71
CA LEU A 56 10.60 -4.90 7.15
C LEU A 56 11.09 -6.30 7.44
N ARG A 57 11.87 -6.44 8.53
CA ARG A 57 12.18 -7.75 9.09
C ARG A 57 10.94 -8.30 9.80
N LEU A 58 10.38 -9.37 9.26
CA LEU A 58 9.24 -10.07 9.81
C LEU A 58 9.68 -11.18 10.78
N PRO A 59 8.80 -11.62 11.70
CA PRO A 59 9.10 -12.76 12.57
C PRO A 59 9.50 -14.03 11.81
N THR A 60 8.98 -14.22 10.60
CA THR A 60 9.37 -15.33 9.70
C THR A 60 10.84 -15.23 9.29
N ASP A 61 11.35 -14.04 9.04
CA ASP A 61 12.74 -13.84 8.57
C ASP A 61 13.74 -14.15 9.69
N LEU A 62 13.32 -14.02 10.95
CA LEU A 62 14.08 -14.44 12.12
C LEU A 62 14.13 -15.96 12.25
N LEU A 63 13.03 -16.65 11.93
CA LEU A 63 12.95 -18.10 11.98
C LEU A 63 13.75 -18.76 10.85
N PHE A 64 13.79 -18.13 9.68
CA PHE A 64 14.45 -18.67 8.48
C PHE A 64 15.83 -18.08 8.20
N SER A 65 16.40 -17.32 9.14
CA SER A 65 17.76 -16.75 9.10
C SER A 65 18.12 -16.19 7.72
N GLN A 66 17.59 -15.02 7.35
CA GLN A 66 18.17 -14.32 6.20
C GLN A 66 19.60 -13.87 6.53
N PRO A 67 20.60 -14.24 5.70
CA PRO A 67 21.96 -13.74 5.90
C PRO A 67 21.94 -12.21 5.90
N PRO A 68 22.71 -11.56 6.80
CA PRO A 68 22.81 -10.11 6.78
C PRO A 68 23.33 -9.65 5.42
N ASP A 69 22.88 -8.47 4.98
CA ASP A 69 23.45 -7.82 3.82
C ASP A 69 24.97 -7.70 4.00
N ALA A 70 25.70 -7.85 2.90
CA ALA A 70 27.13 -7.65 2.92
C ALA A 70 27.45 -6.27 3.51
N PRO A 71 28.42 -6.16 4.43
CA PRO A 71 28.78 -4.88 5.00
C PRO A 71 29.27 -3.94 3.89
N LEU A 72 28.58 -2.83 3.71
CA LEU A 72 28.95 -1.74 2.82
C LEU A 72 29.59 -0.62 3.63
N ALA A 73 30.48 0.15 2.99
CA ALA A 73 30.89 1.43 3.55
C ALA A 73 29.64 2.33 3.71
N PRO A 74 29.54 3.14 4.78
CA PRO A 74 28.37 4.00 5.00
C PRO A 74 28.01 4.87 3.81
N GLU A 75 29.01 5.41 3.11
CA GLU A 75 28.83 6.27 1.93
C GLU A 75 28.20 5.50 0.78
N GLU A 76 28.72 4.31 0.48
CA GLU A 76 28.21 3.43 -0.58
C GLU A 76 26.77 2.97 -0.28
N TYR A 77 26.46 2.71 1.00
CA TYR A 77 25.10 2.37 1.42
C TYR A 77 24.12 3.52 1.17
N ILE A 78 24.49 4.76 1.52
CA ILE A 78 23.65 5.94 1.33
C ILE A 78 23.38 6.18 -0.16
N GLU A 79 24.42 6.13 -1.00
CA GLU A 79 24.29 6.31 -2.45
C GLU A 79 23.35 5.27 -3.06
N LYS A 80 23.54 3.98 -2.72
CA LYS A 80 22.65 2.90 -3.20
C LYS A 80 21.22 3.05 -2.69
N LEU A 81 21.04 3.47 -1.44
CA LEU A 81 19.71 3.68 -0.87
C LEU A 81 18.97 4.81 -1.58
N GLN A 82 19.65 5.93 -1.84
CA GLN A 82 19.08 7.07 -2.56
C GLN A 82 18.67 6.67 -3.98
N ALA A 83 19.58 6.06 -4.75
CA ALA A 83 19.30 5.62 -6.11
C ALA A 83 18.10 4.65 -6.16
N ARG A 84 18.06 3.67 -5.24
CA ARG A 84 16.94 2.72 -5.14
C ARG A 84 15.62 3.40 -4.79
N MET A 85 15.63 4.37 -3.86
CA MET A 85 14.41 5.11 -3.50
C MET A 85 13.90 5.97 -4.67
N GLU A 86 14.79 6.65 -5.39
CA GLU A 86 14.43 7.45 -6.56
C GLU A 86 13.77 6.59 -7.64
N GLU A 87 14.41 5.48 -8.00
CA GLU A 87 13.89 4.53 -8.99
C GLU A 87 12.53 3.96 -8.54
N MET A 88 12.44 3.46 -7.31
CA MET A 88 11.21 2.89 -6.77
C MET A 88 10.04 3.88 -6.83
N HIS A 89 10.28 5.13 -6.41
CA HIS A 89 9.26 6.18 -6.42
C HIS A 89 8.89 6.61 -7.84
N HIS A 90 9.85 6.61 -8.78
CA HIS A 90 9.59 6.85 -10.19
C HIS A 90 8.63 5.79 -10.76
N LEU A 91 8.98 4.51 -10.64
CA LEU A 91 8.13 3.41 -11.12
C LEU A 91 6.76 3.38 -10.43
N ALA A 92 6.69 3.69 -9.14
CA ALA A 92 5.43 3.74 -8.41
C ALA A 92 4.50 4.83 -8.98
N ARG A 93 5.04 6.01 -9.33
CA ARG A 93 4.24 7.09 -9.95
C ARG A 93 3.72 6.70 -11.32
N GLU A 94 4.55 6.05 -12.15
CA GLU A 94 4.10 5.54 -13.46
C GLU A 94 2.94 4.55 -13.32
N ARG A 95 3.07 3.60 -12.38
CA ARG A 95 2.02 2.61 -12.09
C ARG A 95 0.74 3.26 -11.57
N ILE A 96 0.85 4.22 -10.67
CA ILE A 96 -0.30 5.00 -10.18
C ILE A 96 -0.99 5.72 -11.35
N GLY A 97 -0.22 6.34 -12.25
CA GLY A 97 -0.73 7.00 -13.44
C GLY A 97 -1.52 6.05 -14.34
N MET A 98 -0.93 4.89 -14.68
CA MET A 98 -1.61 3.85 -15.46
C MET A 98 -2.86 3.31 -14.77
N ALA A 99 -2.82 3.10 -13.46
CA ALA A 99 -3.97 2.62 -12.69
C ALA A 99 -5.10 3.67 -12.64
N SER A 100 -4.75 4.95 -12.54
CA SER A 100 -5.69 6.06 -12.59
C SER A 100 -6.40 6.13 -13.95
N GLU A 101 -5.66 6.01 -15.05
CA GLU A 101 -6.24 6.04 -16.40
C GLU A 101 -7.16 4.83 -16.64
N LYS A 102 -6.76 3.64 -16.21
CA LYS A 102 -7.62 2.44 -16.23
C LYS A 102 -8.89 2.62 -15.39
N MET A 103 -8.77 3.29 -14.24
CA MET A 103 -9.93 3.55 -13.38
C MET A 103 -10.89 4.56 -14.02
N LYS A 104 -10.35 5.59 -14.67
CA LYS A 104 -11.11 6.61 -15.42
C LYS A 104 -11.86 5.97 -16.59
N THR A 105 -11.17 5.27 -17.47
CA THR A 105 -11.79 4.60 -18.62
C THR A 105 -12.91 3.63 -18.22
N ARG A 106 -12.73 2.86 -17.13
CA ARG A 106 -13.78 1.99 -16.59
C ARG A 106 -14.97 2.77 -16.01
N TYR A 107 -14.72 3.90 -15.39
CA TYR A 107 -15.77 4.78 -14.87
C TYR A 107 -16.56 5.38 -16.02
N ASP A 108 -15.88 5.99 -16.99
CA ASP A 108 -16.49 6.64 -18.16
C ASP A 108 -17.33 5.66 -18.97
N ALA A 109 -16.87 4.41 -19.16
CA ALA A 109 -17.64 3.37 -19.84
C ALA A 109 -18.92 2.93 -19.10
N ARG A 110 -18.99 3.14 -17.77
CA ARG A 110 -20.16 2.83 -16.93
C ARG A 110 -21.02 4.06 -16.65
N ALA A 111 -20.50 5.25 -16.90
CA ALA A 111 -21.22 6.49 -16.71
C ALA A 111 -22.26 6.61 -17.82
N THR A 112 -23.50 6.25 -17.51
CA THR A 112 -24.65 6.67 -18.32
C THR A 112 -24.83 8.16 -18.12
N GLY A 113 -24.53 8.97 -19.13
CA GLY A 113 -24.80 10.40 -19.12
C GLY A 113 -26.28 10.62 -18.83
N HIS A 114 -26.57 11.31 -17.72
CA HIS A 114 -27.86 11.96 -17.56
C HIS A 114 -27.71 13.36 -18.14
N ASP A 115 -28.40 13.62 -19.24
CA ASP A 115 -28.57 14.98 -19.75
C ASP A 115 -29.58 15.68 -18.83
N PHE A 116 -29.06 16.39 -17.84
CA PHE A 116 -29.87 17.22 -16.96
C PHE A 116 -30.28 18.49 -17.70
N HIS A 117 -31.58 18.74 -17.75
CA HIS A 117 -32.12 19.98 -18.31
C HIS A 117 -32.60 20.89 -17.17
N GLU A 118 -32.60 22.21 -17.41
CA GLU A 118 -33.11 23.18 -16.43
C GLU A 118 -34.55 22.82 -16.03
N GLY A 119 -34.75 22.49 -14.74
CA GLY A 119 -36.04 22.08 -14.19
C GLY A 119 -36.09 20.65 -13.64
N ASP A 120 -35.07 19.83 -13.91
CA ASP A 120 -34.98 18.49 -13.31
C ASP A 120 -34.80 18.58 -11.79
N LYS A 121 -35.61 17.80 -11.05
CA LYS A 121 -35.49 17.71 -9.59
C LYS A 121 -34.43 16.69 -9.21
N VAL A 122 -33.51 17.13 -8.35
CA VAL A 122 -32.48 16.32 -7.68
C VAL A 122 -33.12 15.49 -6.57
#